data_AF-A0A349GD71-F1
#
_entry.id   AF-A0A349GD71-F1
#
_cell.length_a   1.000
_cell.length_b   1.000
_cell.length_c   1.000
_cell.angle_alpha   90.00
_cell.angle_beta   90.00
_cell.angle_gamma   90.00
#
_symmetry.space_group_name_H-M   'P 1'
#
loop_
_entity.id
_entity.type
_entity.pdbx_description
1 polymer ?
#
loop_
_entity_poly.entity_id
_entity_poly.type
_entity_poly.pdbx_seq_one_letter_code
_entity_poly.pdbx_strand_id
1 'polypeptide(L)'
;MAAKKVVDTKKEEEVIAKEKKGKGGCLVVLLILFLTPLLALSALYFLNKDFQLSLNGLVSNVPGPLGAYFEKFPTRAEELEQVRIVSDYVLGLDESRAVDKLLILQKDDKRAYDDVIKDMLRINPNKTKNILEALRAATVNKDALSNTVSVIESEKQDDIKAQAAYVSSLPSNAAVEEVQNIITDGINGHRNAAAIFEFVDNNIAVDILYQLDQVDRNKIFASMSDTKAMAIKNAFSSKQRRISDLQQIATVYGSESPSTLINTIGNTGTYSMDDLAVIYKALGPKKSGEVLAKSNNESFVFDLVAKMKANELLIGGQDLITPDLLKSLKIYKEFDDNVLELIDVYSKMDMNRVIAIVRNMMLNASPSEIYELNNGQLITISDEDLILEILTSFPRDKIAQILSSLDQTLSSELTRKLALPKQ
;
A
#
# COMPACT_ATOMS: atom_id res chain seq x y z
N MET A 1 -8.43 -47.44 -100.21
CA MET A 1 -8.45 -46.81 -101.54
C MET A 1 -7.37 -45.73 -101.58
N ALA A 2 -6.43 -45.87 -102.54
CA ALA A 2 -5.44 -44.91 -103.09
C ALA A 2 -4.70 -43.96 -102.11
N ALA A 3 -3.38 -43.96 -101.92
CA ALA A 3 -2.21 -44.16 -102.79
C ALA A 3 -2.15 -43.27 -104.05
N LYS A 4 -1.38 -42.16 -103.99
CA LYS A 4 -0.47 -41.65 -105.05
C LYS A 4 0.29 -40.42 -104.52
N LYS A 5 1.64 -40.40 -104.47
CA LYS A 5 2.62 -40.11 -105.57
C LYS A 5 2.44 -38.65 -106.04
N VAL A 6 3.43 -37.75 -106.04
CA VAL A 6 4.64 -37.62 -106.89
C VAL A 6 5.33 -36.32 -106.36
N VAL A 7 6.59 -36.29 -105.88
CA VAL A 7 7.90 -36.24 -106.59
C VAL A 7 8.17 -34.91 -107.35
N ASP A 8 9.30 -34.29 -106.99
CA ASP A 8 10.19 -33.36 -107.72
C ASP A 8 9.63 -32.03 -108.28
N THR A 9 10.35 -30.90 -108.29
CA THR A 9 11.74 -30.78 -108.75
C THR A 9 12.40 -29.46 -108.31
N LYS A 10 13.72 -29.57 -108.08
CA LYS A 10 14.80 -28.59 -107.93
C LYS A 10 14.81 -27.38 -108.90
N LYS A 11 15.42 -26.27 -108.45
CA LYS A 11 16.73 -25.71 -108.91
C LYS A 11 16.95 -24.34 -108.21
N GLU A 12 17.86 -24.19 -107.26
CA GLU A 12 19.32 -24.01 -107.40
C GLU A 12 19.73 -22.92 -108.40
N GLU A 13 20.14 -21.77 -107.86
CA GLU A 13 21.29 -21.01 -108.36
C GLU A 13 22.08 -20.49 -107.14
N GLU A 14 23.22 -21.14 -106.92
CA GLU A 14 24.29 -20.77 -106.00
C GLU A 14 25.38 -20.08 -106.84
N VAL A 15 25.86 -18.91 -106.45
CA VAL A 15 27.15 -18.38 -106.93
C VAL A 15 27.96 -17.86 -105.76
N ILE A 16 29.21 -18.34 -105.76
CA ILE A 16 30.16 -18.51 -104.67
C ILE A 16 30.97 -17.25 -104.35
N ALA A 17 31.26 -17.14 -103.05
CA ALA A 17 32.37 -16.52 -102.32
C ALA A 17 33.42 -15.65 -103.03
N LYS A 18 33.83 -14.59 -102.32
CA LYS A 18 35.22 -14.08 -102.31
C LYS A 18 35.66 -13.67 -100.90
N GLU A 19 36.73 -14.28 -100.43
CA GLU A 19 37.54 -13.82 -99.29
C GLU A 19 38.13 -12.42 -99.53
N LYS A 20 38.15 -11.59 -98.48
CA LYS A 20 39.09 -10.47 -98.35
C LYS A 20 39.75 -10.52 -96.96
N LYS A 21 41.04 -10.86 -96.94
CA LYS A 21 41.95 -10.57 -95.82
C LYS A 21 42.03 -9.05 -95.61
N GLY A 22 41.48 -8.58 -94.50
CA GLY A 22 41.55 -7.18 -94.07
C GLY A 22 41.83 -7.10 -92.57
N LYS A 23 42.61 -6.10 -92.15
CA LYS A 23 43.10 -5.84 -90.77
C LYS A 23 42.01 -5.74 -89.66
N GLY A 24 40.74 -5.99 -89.97
CA GLY A 24 39.62 -6.02 -89.02
C GLY A 24 39.39 -7.38 -88.33
N GLY A 25 39.88 -8.50 -88.88
CA GLY A 25 39.72 -9.81 -88.25
C GLY A 25 40.50 -9.97 -86.94
N CYS A 26 41.69 -9.36 -86.86
CA CYS A 26 42.49 -9.36 -85.63
C CYS A 26 41.84 -8.50 -84.53
N LEU A 27 41.13 -7.44 -84.91
CA LEU A 27 40.47 -6.51 -83.99
C LEU A 27 39.20 -7.13 -83.36
N VAL A 28 38.44 -7.91 -84.14
CA VAL A 28 37.27 -8.66 -83.62
C VAL A 28 37.71 -9.78 -82.67
N VAL A 29 38.79 -10.49 -83.00
CA VAL A 29 39.35 -11.54 -82.12
C VAL A 29 39.89 -10.93 -80.82
N LEU A 30 40.58 -9.79 -80.89
CA LEU A 30 41.02 -9.04 -79.70
C LEU A 30 39.83 -8.55 -78.84
N LEU A 31 38.75 -8.07 -79.47
CA LEU A 31 37.59 -7.57 -78.76
C LEU A 31 36.87 -8.70 -78.01
N ILE A 32 36.71 -9.87 -78.64
CA ILE A 32 36.15 -11.06 -77.97
C ILE A 32 37.08 -11.52 -76.84
N LEU A 33 38.40 -11.56 -77.06
CA LEU A 33 39.39 -11.97 -76.07
C LEU A 33 39.33 -11.12 -74.78
N PHE A 34 39.04 -9.82 -74.87
CA PHE A 34 38.91 -8.95 -73.70
C PHE A 34 37.48 -8.88 -73.15
N LEU A 35 36.45 -8.97 -73.99
CA LEU A 35 35.06 -8.85 -73.55
C LEU A 35 34.57 -10.08 -72.78
N THR A 36 34.97 -11.29 -73.20
CA THR A 36 34.58 -12.53 -72.53
C THR A 36 35.08 -12.60 -71.07
N PRO A 37 36.35 -12.33 -70.74
CA PRO A 37 36.80 -12.28 -69.35
C PRO A 37 36.18 -11.11 -68.58
N LEU A 38 35.90 -9.96 -69.22
CA LEU A 38 35.24 -8.84 -68.56
C LEU A 38 33.80 -9.20 -68.12
N LEU A 39 33.05 -9.89 -69.00
CA LEU A 39 31.72 -10.39 -68.68
C LEU A 39 31.77 -11.48 -67.61
N ALA A 40 32.76 -12.38 -67.65
CA ALA A 40 32.96 -13.39 -66.62
C ALA A 40 33.30 -12.77 -65.25
N LEU A 41 34.15 -11.74 -65.22
CA LEU A 41 34.49 -10.98 -64.01
C LEU A 41 33.29 -10.19 -63.48
N SER A 42 32.51 -9.56 -64.37
CA SER A 42 31.26 -8.88 -63.99
C SER A 42 30.23 -9.85 -63.43
N ALA A 43 30.08 -11.02 -64.04
CA ALA A 43 29.20 -12.07 -63.52
C ALA A 43 29.67 -12.54 -62.15
N LEU A 44 30.97 -12.83 -61.98
CA LEU A 44 31.55 -13.22 -60.69
C LEU A 44 31.37 -12.14 -59.61
N TYR A 45 31.50 -10.86 -59.96
CA TYR A 45 31.28 -9.75 -59.02
C TYR A 45 29.84 -9.69 -58.48
N PHE A 46 28.83 -9.96 -59.31
CA PHE A 46 27.43 -9.98 -58.87
C PHE A 46 26.98 -11.31 -58.25
N LEU A 47 27.57 -12.44 -58.69
CA LEU A 47 27.17 -13.78 -58.25
C LEU A 47 27.96 -14.26 -57.02
N ASN A 48 29.13 -13.69 -56.74
CA ASN A 48 29.99 -14.12 -55.63
C ASN A 48 30.42 -12.92 -54.76
N LYS A 49 29.84 -12.84 -53.56
CA LYS A 49 30.10 -11.77 -52.59
C LYS A 49 31.54 -11.78 -52.07
N ASP A 50 32.18 -12.93 -51.89
CA ASP A 50 33.58 -13.00 -51.48
C ASP A 50 34.50 -12.40 -52.54
N PHE A 51 34.18 -12.66 -53.81
CA PHE A 51 34.87 -12.04 -54.94
C PHE A 51 34.59 -10.53 -54.98
N GLN A 52 33.33 -10.11 -54.80
CA GLN A 52 32.91 -8.71 -54.73
C GLN A 52 33.70 -7.92 -53.66
N LEU A 53 33.73 -8.40 -52.43
CA LEU A 53 34.40 -7.76 -51.29
C LEU A 53 35.93 -7.72 -51.46
N SER A 54 36.52 -8.76 -52.05
CA SER A 54 37.95 -8.81 -52.35
C SER A 54 38.32 -7.85 -53.48
N LEU A 55 37.47 -7.75 -54.51
CA LEU A 55 37.63 -6.81 -55.60
C LEU A 55 37.47 -5.37 -55.11
N ASN A 56 36.50 -5.09 -54.25
CA ASN A 56 36.32 -3.77 -53.62
C ASN A 56 37.58 -3.32 -52.89
N GLY A 57 38.20 -4.19 -52.08
CA GLY A 57 39.43 -3.87 -51.36
C GLY A 57 40.66 -3.70 -52.26
N LEU A 58 40.72 -4.38 -53.39
CA LEU A 58 41.80 -4.18 -54.37
C LEU A 58 41.63 -2.88 -55.17
N VAL A 59 40.39 -2.57 -55.56
CA VAL A 59 40.08 -1.41 -56.43
C VAL A 59 40.00 -0.11 -55.62
N SER A 60 39.62 -0.16 -54.34
CA SER A 60 39.60 1.02 -53.45
C SER A 60 40.99 1.65 -53.26
N ASN A 61 42.06 0.86 -53.38
CA ASN A 61 43.44 1.32 -53.27
C ASN A 61 44.01 1.93 -54.56
N VAL A 62 43.23 1.99 -55.65
CA VAL A 62 43.68 2.55 -56.94
C VAL A 62 43.52 4.07 -56.94
N PRO A 63 44.58 4.85 -57.20
CA PRO A 63 44.49 6.31 -57.22
C PRO A 63 43.62 6.80 -58.38
N GLY A 64 42.69 7.73 -58.08
CA GLY A 64 41.81 8.38 -59.06
C GLY A 64 40.32 8.14 -58.82
N PRO A 65 39.46 8.55 -59.77
CA PRO A 65 38.00 8.53 -59.59
C PRO A 65 37.40 7.11 -59.48
N LEU A 66 38.11 6.09 -59.97
CA LEU A 66 37.69 4.68 -59.82
C LEU A 66 37.87 4.20 -58.37
N GLY A 67 38.98 4.48 -57.70
CA GLY A 67 39.17 4.10 -56.29
C GLY A 67 38.17 4.78 -55.36
N ALA A 68 37.94 6.08 -55.54
CA ALA A 68 36.97 6.85 -54.75
C ALA A 68 35.51 6.36 -54.90
N TYR A 69 35.17 5.68 -56.00
CA TYR A 69 33.87 5.04 -56.15
C TYR A 69 33.77 3.76 -55.31
N PHE A 70 34.82 2.94 -55.30
CA PHE A 70 34.86 1.66 -54.58
C PHE A 70 35.12 1.81 -53.08
N GLU A 71 35.71 2.92 -52.63
CA GLU A 71 35.86 3.28 -51.21
C GLU A 71 34.51 3.41 -50.47
N LYS A 72 33.41 3.63 -51.20
CA LYS A 72 32.05 3.72 -50.61
C LYS A 72 31.40 2.36 -50.38
N PHE A 73 31.99 1.28 -50.89
CA PHE A 73 31.47 -0.07 -50.72
C PHE A 73 32.32 -0.83 -49.71
N PRO A 74 31.70 -1.59 -48.79
CA PRO A 74 32.45 -2.28 -47.74
C PRO A 74 33.40 -3.32 -48.33
N THR A 75 34.56 -3.43 -47.70
CA THR A 75 35.52 -4.51 -47.89
C THR A 75 35.24 -5.66 -46.91
N ARG A 76 35.86 -6.82 -47.14
CA ARG A 76 35.74 -7.98 -46.25
C ARG A 76 36.24 -7.67 -44.82
N ALA A 77 37.29 -6.85 -44.71
CA ALA A 77 37.84 -6.46 -43.41
C ALA A 77 36.87 -5.56 -42.64
N GLU A 78 36.28 -4.57 -43.33
CA GLU A 78 35.30 -3.65 -42.74
C GLU A 78 34.00 -4.35 -42.37
N GLU A 79 33.52 -5.31 -43.16
CA GLU A 79 32.33 -6.10 -42.82
C GLU A 79 32.56 -6.93 -41.55
N LEU A 80 33.73 -7.54 -41.41
CA LEU A 80 34.10 -8.27 -40.18
C LEU A 80 34.26 -7.33 -38.97
N GLU A 81 34.78 -6.13 -39.18
CA GLU A 81 34.88 -5.11 -38.15
C GLU A 81 33.50 -4.61 -37.69
N GLN A 82 32.58 -4.38 -38.64
CA GLN A 82 31.19 -4.02 -38.33
C GLN A 82 30.48 -5.11 -37.54
N VAL A 83 30.62 -6.38 -37.93
CA VAL A 83 30.10 -7.53 -37.16
C VAL A 83 30.65 -7.49 -35.73
N ARG A 84 31.96 -7.28 -35.58
CA ARG A 84 32.60 -7.25 -34.26
C ARG A 84 32.10 -6.10 -33.38
N ILE A 85 31.96 -4.90 -33.95
CA ILE A 85 31.43 -3.72 -33.22
C ILE A 85 30.02 -4.02 -32.70
N VAL A 86 29.18 -4.61 -33.55
CA VAL A 86 27.80 -4.96 -33.16
C VAL A 86 27.80 -6.05 -32.10
N SER A 87 28.62 -7.10 -32.24
CA SER A 87 28.76 -8.17 -31.24
C SER A 87 29.18 -7.63 -29.87
N ASP A 88 30.22 -6.81 -29.82
CA ASP A 88 30.75 -6.23 -28.58
C ASP A 88 29.71 -5.31 -27.92
N TYR A 89 29.01 -4.50 -28.72
CA TYR A 89 27.93 -3.65 -28.22
C TYR A 89 26.78 -4.45 -27.64
N VAL A 90 26.27 -5.45 -28.36
CA VAL A 90 25.15 -6.30 -27.91
C VAL A 90 25.53 -7.09 -26.65
N LEU A 91 26.76 -7.61 -26.57
CA LEU A 91 27.27 -8.26 -25.37
C LEU A 91 27.49 -7.31 -24.20
N GLY A 92 27.59 -6.00 -24.42
CA GLY A 92 27.67 -4.98 -23.38
C GLY A 92 26.32 -4.62 -22.74
N LEU A 93 25.21 -4.93 -23.41
CA LEU A 93 23.85 -4.60 -22.93
C LEU A 93 23.33 -5.58 -21.87
N ASP A 94 22.26 -5.17 -21.18
CA ASP A 94 21.39 -6.09 -20.43
C ASP A 94 20.62 -7.01 -21.39
N GLU A 95 20.17 -8.15 -20.86
CA GLU A 95 19.57 -9.23 -21.67
C GLU A 95 18.32 -8.76 -22.45
N SER A 96 17.48 -7.91 -21.84
CA SER A 96 16.26 -7.40 -22.48
C SER A 96 16.59 -6.51 -23.68
N ARG A 97 17.51 -5.55 -23.52
CA ARG A 97 17.89 -4.65 -24.61
C ARG A 97 18.69 -5.35 -25.70
N ALA A 98 19.49 -6.35 -25.34
CA ALA A 98 20.20 -7.18 -26.30
C ALA A 98 19.21 -7.96 -27.20
N VAL A 99 18.15 -8.52 -26.61
CA VAL A 99 17.07 -9.21 -27.33
C VAL A 99 16.41 -8.28 -28.35
N ASP A 100 16.03 -7.06 -27.95
CA ASP A 100 15.40 -6.09 -28.87
C ASP A 100 16.25 -5.77 -30.10
N LYS A 101 17.56 -5.55 -29.90
CA LYS A 101 18.49 -5.23 -31.01
C LYS A 101 18.68 -6.42 -31.93
N LEU A 102 18.77 -7.62 -31.38
CA LEU A 102 18.88 -8.85 -32.16
C LEU A 102 17.60 -9.17 -32.93
N LEU A 103 16.41 -8.85 -32.39
CA LEU A 103 15.13 -8.99 -33.11
C LEU A 103 15.06 -8.09 -34.34
N ILE A 104 15.49 -6.83 -34.20
CA ILE A 104 15.55 -5.87 -35.32
C ILE A 104 16.53 -6.39 -36.37
N LEU A 105 17.75 -6.77 -35.97
CA LEU A 105 18.76 -7.28 -36.89
C LEU A 105 18.32 -8.57 -37.59
N GLN A 106 17.67 -9.49 -36.87
CA GLN A 106 17.13 -10.73 -37.43
C GLN A 106 16.06 -10.47 -38.50
N LYS A 107 15.25 -9.42 -38.31
CA LYS A 107 14.19 -9.03 -39.26
C LYS A 107 14.77 -8.33 -40.49
N ASP A 108 15.75 -7.46 -40.30
CA ASP A 108 16.28 -6.59 -41.35
C ASP A 108 17.37 -7.27 -42.19
N ASP A 109 18.28 -8.04 -41.57
CA ASP A 109 19.31 -8.82 -42.27
C ASP A 109 19.66 -10.11 -41.50
N LYS A 110 19.06 -11.22 -41.95
CA LYS A 110 19.30 -12.55 -41.37
C LYS A 110 20.76 -13.01 -41.43
N ARG A 111 21.51 -12.62 -42.46
CA ARG A 111 22.91 -13.03 -42.60
C ARG A 111 23.79 -12.28 -41.61
N ALA A 112 23.60 -10.96 -41.51
CA ALA A 112 24.28 -10.15 -40.50
C ALA A 112 23.96 -10.63 -39.08
N TYR A 113 22.69 -10.98 -38.81
CA TYR A 113 22.29 -11.63 -37.56
C TYR A 113 23.08 -12.91 -37.29
N ASP A 114 23.14 -13.84 -38.25
CA ASP A 114 23.86 -15.11 -38.08
C ASP A 114 25.36 -14.90 -37.82
N ASP A 115 25.98 -13.92 -38.48
CA ASP A 115 27.40 -13.62 -38.31
C ASP A 115 27.71 -12.92 -36.98
N VAL A 116 26.84 -12.01 -36.53
CA VAL A 116 26.89 -11.42 -35.18
C VAL A 116 26.74 -12.49 -34.11
N ILE A 117 25.77 -13.41 -34.23
CA ILE A 117 25.61 -14.49 -33.24
C ILE A 117 26.84 -15.40 -33.18
N LYS A 118 27.43 -15.76 -34.33
CA LYS A 118 28.67 -16.56 -34.36
C LYS A 118 29.82 -15.84 -33.66
N ASP A 119 29.95 -14.54 -33.88
CA ASP A 119 31.01 -13.74 -33.28
C ASP A 119 30.78 -13.50 -31.78
N MET A 120 29.53 -13.24 -31.36
CA MET A 120 29.14 -13.19 -29.95
C MET A 120 29.43 -14.51 -29.23
N LEU A 121 29.10 -15.66 -29.85
CA LEU A 121 29.42 -16.99 -29.31
C LEU A 121 30.92 -17.21 -29.17
N ARG A 122 31.73 -16.62 -30.06
CA ARG A 122 33.20 -16.67 -29.98
C ARG A 122 33.75 -15.80 -28.84
N ILE A 123 33.14 -14.62 -28.60
CA ILE A 123 33.58 -13.67 -27.58
C ILE A 123 33.12 -14.10 -26.17
N ASN A 124 31.83 -14.37 -25.99
CA ASN A 124 31.25 -14.76 -24.71
C ASN A 124 30.10 -15.78 -24.89
N PRO A 125 30.42 -17.09 -24.90
CA PRO A 125 29.44 -18.14 -25.13
C PRO A 125 28.28 -18.16 -24.10
N ASN A 126 28.59 -17.92 -22.83
CA ASN A 126 27.62 -18.03 -21.74
C ASN A 126 26.58 -16.90 -21.81
N LYS A 127 27.03 -15.65 -21.92
CA LYS A 127 26.11 -14.50 -22.04
C LYS A 127 25.29 -14.59 -23.33
N THR A 128 25.91 -15.03 -24.43
CA THR A 128 25.20 -15.22 -25.70
C THR A 128 24.12 -16.31 -25.59
N LYS A 129 24.39 -17.41 -24.86
CA LYS A 129 23.39 -18.46 -24.63
C LYS A 129 22.18 -17.93 -23.86
N ASN A 130 22.38 -17.16 -22.79
CA ASN A 130 21.29 -16.54 -22.04
C ASN A 130 20.46 -15.60 -22.91
N ILE A 131 21.13 -14.74 -23.69
CA ILE A 131 20.46 -13.82 -24.63
C ILE A 131 19.64 -14.60 -25.67
N LEU A 132 20.17 -15.72 -26.20
CA LEU A 132 19.46 -16.55 -27.16
C LEU A 132 18.27 -17.30 -26.55
N GLU A 133 18.35 -17.71 -25.28
CA GLU A 133 17.22 -18.30 -24.55
C GLU A 133 16.12 -17.26 -24.30
N ALA A 134 16.48 -16.04 -23.87
CA ALA A 134 15.56 -14.93 -23.73
C ALA A 134 14.94 -14.52 -25.08
N LEU A 135 15.72 -14.50 -26.16
CA LEU A 135 15.26 -14.24 -27.53
C LEU A 135 14.26 -15.31 -27.99
N ARG A 136 14.50 -16.58 -27.65
CA ARG A 136 13.55 -17.68 -27.93
C ARG A 136 12.26 -17.51 -27.12
N ALA A 137 12.33 -17.15 -25.85
CA ALA A 137 11.14 -16.87 -25.04
C ALA A 137 10.32 -15.69 -25.62
N ALA A 138 11.00 -14.62 -26.06
CA ALA A 138 10.38 -13.46 -26.68
C ALA A 138 9.77 -13.76 -28.06
N THR A 139 10.34 -14.69 -28.83
CA THR A 139 9.84 -15.07 -30.17
C THR A 139 8.79 -16.17 -30.16
N VAL A 140 8.76 -17.02 -29.13
CA VAL A 140 7.74 -18.07 -28.92
C VAL A 140 6.44 -17.46 -28.39
N ASN A 141 6.48 -16.38 -27.62
CA ASN A 141 5.31 -15.64 -27.14
C ASN A 141 4.83 -14.61 -28.18
N LYS A 142 4.15 -15.10 -29.21
CA LYS A 142 3.87 -14.40 -30.47
C LYS A 142 2.76 -13.33 -30.46
N ASP A 143 2.29 -12.86 -29.31
CA ASP A 143 1.33 -11.75 -29.28
C ASP A 143 1.91 -10.58 -28.50
N ALA A 144 2.32 -9.54 -29.23
CA ALA A 144 2.64 -8.23 -28.66
C ALA A 144 1.53 -7.73 -27.73
N LEU A 145 0.27 -8.10 -28.02
CA LEU A 145 -0.87 -7.85 -27.14
C LEU A 145 -0.73 -8.55 -25.78
N SER A 146 -0.31 -9.82 -25.74
CA SER A 146 -0.13 -10.56 -24.48
C SER A 146 0.99 -9.99 -23.62
N ASN A 147 2.10 -9.55 -24.23
CA ASN A 147 3.18 -8.88 -23.50
C ASN A 147 2.72 -7.53 -22.97
N THR A 148 2.04 -6.73 -23.80
CA THR A 148 1.47 -5.44 -23.36
C THR A 148 0.46 -5.65 -22.22
N VAL A 149 -0.39 -6.68 -22.30
CA VAL A 149 -1.33 -7.04 -21.21
C VAL A 149 -0.56 -7.40 -19.94
N SER A 150 0.47 -8.24 -20.02
CA SER A 150 1.28 -8.63 -18.85
C SER A 150 2.01 -7.43 -18.22
N VAL A 151 2.53 -6.51 -19.03
CA VAL A 151 3.16 -5.27 -18.55
C VAL A 151 2.12 -4.39 -17.85
N ILE A 152 0.94 -4.19 -18.46
CA ILE A 152 -0.15 -3.42 -17.86
C ILE A 152 -0.61 -4.06 -16.54
N GLU A 153 -0.70 -5.38 -16.45
CA GLU A 153 -1.05 -6.09 -15.22
C GLU A 153 0.01 -5.90 -14.13
N SER A 154 1.29 -5.95 -14.49
CA SER A 154 2.41 -5.68 -13.56
C SER A 154 2.39 -4.24 -13.06
N GLU A 155 2.25 -3.26 -13.96
CA GLU A 155 2.18 -1.84 -13.61
C GLU A 155 1.00 -1.56 -12.67
N LYS A 156 -0.18 -2.10 -12.99
CA LYS A 156 -1.35 -2.01 -12.10
C LYS A 156 -1.09 -2.62 -10.73
N GLN A 157 -0.41 -3.76 -10.67
CA GLN A 157 -0.10 -4.40 -9.40
C GLN A 157 0.88 -3.55 -8.57
N ASP A 158 1.86 -2.92 -9.22
CA ASP A 158 2.82 -2.06 -8.55
C ASP A 158 2.18 -0.75 -8.07
N ASP A 159 1.26 -0.18 -8.85
CA ASP A 159 0.42 0.96 -8.42
C ASP A 159 -0.41 0.61 -7.18
N ILE A 160 -1.06 -0.56 -7.17
CA ILE A 160 -1.84 -1.04 -6.02
C ILE A 160 -0.94 -1.23 -4.79
N LYS A 161 0.27 -1.78 -4.94
CA LYS A 161 1.23 -1.91 -3.84
C LYS A 161 1.65 -0.54 -3.30
N ALA A 162 1.89 0.43 -4.18
CA ALA A 162 2.24 1.79 -3.79
C ALA A 162 1.09 2.45 -3.00
N GLN A 163 -0.15 2.29 -3.47
CA GLN A 163 -1.34 2.74 -2.75
C GLN A 163 -1.50 2.05 -1.39
N ALA A 164 -1.28 0.74 -1.32
CA ALA A 164 -1.31 -0.01 -0.05
C ALA A 164 -0.24 0.46 0.94
N ALA A 165 0.97 0.73 0.46
CA ALA A 165 2.04 1.29 1.27
C ALA A 165 1.68 2.71 1.77
N TYR A 166 1.10 3.54 0.90
CA TYR A 166 0.63 4.87 1.27
C TYR A 166 -0.46 4.79 2.35
N VAL A 167 -1.54 4.04 2.11
CA VAL A 167 -2.64 3.84 3.09
C VAL A 167 -2.10 3.31 4.42
N SER A 168 -1.15 2.36 4.40
CA SER A 168 -0.55 1.79 5.61
C SER A 168 0.32 2.77 6.38
N SER A 169 0.84 3.82 5.73
CA SER A 169 1.67 4.86 6.36
C SER A 169 0.85 5.98 6.99
N LEU A 170 -0.43 6.09 6.64
CA LEU A 170 -1.31 7.14 7.14
C LEU A 170 -1.75 6.89 8.60
N PRO A 171 -1.97 7.96 9.38
CA PRO A 171 -2.71 7.86 10.63
C PRO A 171 -4.11 7.25 10.40
N SER A 172 -4.65 6.53 11.38
CA SER A 172 -5.87 5.73 11.21
C SER A 172 -7.07 6.50 10.64
N ASN A 173 -7.26 7.78 11.01
CA ASN A 173 -8.32 8.62 10.47
C ASN A 173 -8.12 8.99 9.01
N ALA A 174 -6.90 9.39 8.63
CA ALA A 174 -6.57 9.67 7.24
C ALA A 174 -6.64 8.39 6.39
N ALA A 175 -6.24 7.23 6.94
CA ALA A 175 -6.33 5.95 6.24
C ALA A 175 -7.78 5.54 5.96
N VAL A 176 -8.69 5.73 6.92
CA VAL A 176 -10.12 5.47 6.74
C VAL A 176 -10.72 6.41 5.69
N GLU A 177 -10.43 7.71 5.78
CA GLU A 177 -10.90 8.72 4.82
C GLU A 177 -10.39 8.42 3.40
N GLU A 178 -9.12 8.08 3.25
CA GLU A 178 -8.53 7.70 1.96
C GLU A 178 -9.24 6.49 1.35
N VAL A 179 -9.51 5.45 2.16
CA VAL A 179 -10.26 4.28 1.68
C VAL A 179 -11.70 4.64 1.32
N GLN A 180 -12.37 5.53 2.05
CA GLN A 180 -13.69 6.04 1.69
C GLN A 180 -13.67 6.83 0.38
N ASN A 181 -12.63 7.63 0.15
CA ASN A 181 -12.43 8.34 -1.12
C ASN A 181 -12.26 7.33 -2.27
N ILE A 182 -11.43 6.30 -2.10
CA ILE A 182 -11.26 5.22 -3.10
C ILE A 182 -12.59 4.51 -3.40
N ILE A 183 -13.42 4.28 -2.38
CA ILE A 183 -14.73 3.65 -2.54
C ILE A 183 -15.67 4.55 -3.36
N THR A 184 -15.61 5.87 -3.17
CA THR A 184 -16.50 6.84 -3.82
C THR A 184 -16.01 7.32 -5.19
N ASP A 185 -14.73 7.14 -5.52
CA ASP A 185 -14.07 7.62 -6.75
C ASP A 185 -14.56 6.93 -8.05
N GLY A 186 -15.36 5.85 -7.97
CA GLY A 186 -16.02 5.31 -9.16
C GLY A 186 -16.75 3.98 -9.00
N ILE A 187 -17.26 3.46 -10.11
CA ILE A 187 -18.07 2.23 -10.18
C ILE A 187 -17.35 1.00 -9.59
N ASN A 188 -16.02 0.99 -9.64
CA ASN A 188 -15.18 -0.10 -9.14
C ASN A 188 -14.52 0.20 -7.77
N GLY A 189 -14.96 1.23 -7.05
CA GLY A 189 -14.30 1.69 -5.82
C GLY A 189 -14.09 0.60 -4.78
N HIS A 190 -15.12 -0.21 -4.48
CA HIS A 190 -14.99 -1.35 -3.54
C HIS A 190 -13.98 -2.41 -4.00
N ARG A 191 -13.87 -2.65 -5.31
CA ARG A 191 -12.92 -3.61 -5.87
C ARG A 191 -11.49 -3.06 -5.84
N ASN A 192 -11.32 -1.76 -6.06
CA ASN A 192 -10.04 -1.09 -5.93
C ASN A 192 -9.56 -1.10 -4.48
N ALA A 193 -10.44 -0.77 -3.53
CA ALA A 193 -10.16 -0.87 -2.09
C ALA A 193 -9.79 -2.31 -1.70
N ALA A 194 -10.52 -3.32 -2.19
CA ALA A 194 -10.19 -4.73 -1.95
C ALA A 194 -8.80 -5.11 -2.47
N ALA A 195 -8.42 -4.65 -3.67
CA ALA A 195 -7.11 -4.91 -4.23
C ALA A 195 -5.97 -4.29 -3.40
N ILE A 196 -6.19 -3.10 -2.83
CA ILE A 196 -5.26 -2.46 -1.89
C ILE A 196 -5.11 -3.33 -0.63
N PHE A 197 -6.22 -3.80 -0.05
CA PHE A 197 -6.19 -4.65 1.15
C PHE A 197 -5.52 -6.01 0.96
N GLU A 198 -5.28 -6.47 -0.28
CA GLU A 198 -4.42 -7.64 -0.52
C GLU A 198 -2.99 -7.43 0.00
N PHE A 199 -2.49 -6.20 -0.04
CA PHE A 199 -1.11 -5.86 0.30
C PHE A 199 -0.95 -5.13 1.65
N VAL A 200 -2.04 -4.66 2.25
CA VAL A 200 -2.03 -4.04 3.59
C VAL A 200 -1.89 -5.13 4.67
N ASP A 201 -1.19 -4.82 5.77
CA ASP A 201 -1.11 -5.71 6.94
C ASP A 201 -2.51 -6.01 7.50
N ASN A 202 -2.72 -7.24 7.99
CA ASN A 202 -4.03 -7.66 8.46
C ASN A 202 -4.54 -6.81 9.63
N ASN A 203 -3.68 -6.36 10.55
CA ASN A 203 -4.11 -5.56 11.69
C ASN A 203 -4.55 -4.16 11.26
N ILE A 204 -3.76 -3.51 10.40
CA ILE A 204 -4.11 -2.19 9.82
C ILE A 204 -5.41 -2.30 9.03
N ALA A 205 -5.56 -3.37 8.23
CA ALA A 205 -6.77 -3.60 7.46
C ALA A 205 -8.00 -3.78 8.36
N VAL A 206 -7.87 -4.55 9.45
CA VAL A 206 -8.94 -4.70 10.44
C VAL A 206 -9.31 -3.36 11.06
N ASP A 207 -8.32 -2.53 11.44
CA ASP A 207 -8.56 -1.23 12.06
C ASP A 207 -9.34 -0.30 11.13
N ILE A 208 -8.98 -0.25 9.84
CA ILE A 208 -9.68 0.55 8.84
C ILE A 208 -11.09 0.00 8.60
N LEU A 209 -11.21 -1.30 8.29
CA LEU A 209 -12.48 -1.95 7.96
C LEU A 209 -13.48 -1.92 9.12
N TYR A 210 -13.01 -1.86 10.36
CA TYR A 210 -13.84 -1.69 11.55
C TYR A 210 -14.56 -0.34 11.60
N GLN A 211 -13.97 0.70 11.02
CA GLN A 211 -14.57 2.03 10.97
C GLN A 211 -15.53 2.20 9.78
N LEU A 212 -15.43 1.34 8.76
CA LEU A 212 -16.36 1.37 7.64
C LEU A 212 -17.73 0.79 8.01
N ASP A 213 -18.78 1.28 7.36
CA ASP A 213 -20.11 0.72 7.51
C ASP A 213 -20.15 -0.74 7.01
N GLN A 214 -21.17 -1.46 7.47
CA GLN A 214 -21.29 -2.88 7.18
C GLN A 214 -21.46 -3.19 5.69
N VAL A 215 -22.10 -2.31 4.92
CA VAL A 215 -22.33 -2.53 3.49
C VAL A 215 -21.01 -2.43 2.74
N ASP A 216 -20.25 -1.36 2.96
CA ASP A 216 -18.97 -1.15 2.28
C ASP A 216 -17.95 -2.21 2.65
N ARG A 217 -17.82 -2.52 3.94
CA ARG A 217 -16.95 -3.60 4.41
C ARG A 217 -17.29 -4.95 3.76
N ASN A 218 -18.57 -5.29 3.67
CA ASN A 218 -18.99 -6.56 3.07
C ASN A 218 -18.69 -6.64 1.56
N LYS A 219 -18.87 -5.53 0.83
CA LYS A 219 -18.54 -5.45 -0.60
C LYS A 219 -17.03 -5.57 -0.85
N ILE A 220 -16.21 -4.95 0.01
CA ILE A 220 -14.76 -5.10 -0.02
C ILE A 220 -14.38 -6.56 0.19
N PHE A 221 -14.87 -7.19 1.27
CA PHE A 221 -14.59 -8.60 1.52
C PHE A 221 -15.02 -9.54 0.40
N ALA A 222 -16.12 -9.25 -0.30
CA ALA A 222 -16.59 -10.05 -1.42
C ALA A 222 -15.70 -9.90 -2.67
N SER A 223 -14.88 -8.86 -2.73
CA SER A 223 -14.01 -8.54 -3.87
C SER A 223 -12.54 -8.92 -3.63
N MET A 224 -12.21 -9.40 -2.42
CA MET A 224 -10.88 -9.86 -2.02
C MET A 224 -10.66 -11.34 -2.34
N SER A 225 -9.41 -11.78 -2.31
CA SER A 225 -9.04 -13.19 -2.32
C SER A 225 -9.57 -13.91 -1.07
N ASP A 226 -10.04 -15.15 -1.24
CA ASP A 226 -10.65 -15.91 -0.13
C ASP A 226 -9.72 -16.07 1.07
N THR A 227 -8.42 -16.29 0.80
CA THR A 227 -7.40 -16.47 1.84
C THR A 227 -7.19 -15.19 2.65
N LYS A 228 -7.02 -14.05 1.98
CA LYS A 228 -6.83 -12.76 2.64
C LYS A 228 -8.11 -12.32 3.35
N ALA A 229 -9.27 -12.43 2.70
CA ALA A 229 -10.56 -12.11 3.28
C ALA A 229 -10.83 -12.93 4.55
N MET A 230 -10.54 -14.24 4.54
CA MET A 230 -10.72 -15.10 5.72
C MET A 230 -9.78 -14.71 6.87
N ALA A 231 -8.51 -14.42 6.57
CA ALA A 231 -7.55 -13.98 7.58
C ALA A 231 -8.00 -12.68 8.28
N ILE A 232 -8.42 -11.68 7.49
CA ILE A 232 -8.90 -10.40 8.02
C ILE A 232 -10.23 -10.59 8.76
N LYS A 233 -11.19 -11.37 8.25
CA LYS A 233 -12.46 -11.65 8.94
C LYS A 233 -12.25 -12.29 10.31
N ASN A 234 -11.32 -13.23 10.43
CA ASN A 234 -11.01 -13.87 11.71
C ASN A 234 -10.43 -12.86 12.72
N ALA A 235 -9.50 -12.02 12.28
CA ALA A 235 -8.92 -10.96 13.11
C ALA A 235 -9.98 -9.91 13.49
N PHE A 236 -10.83 -9.51 12.54
CA PHE A 236 -11.95 -8.61 12.73
C PHE A 236 -12.96 -9.13 13.76
N SER A 237 -13.39 -10.39 13.66
CA SER A 237 -14.28 -11.01 14.65
C SER A 237 -13.64 -11.09 16.03
N SER A 238 -12.32 -11.29 16.09
CA SER A 238 -11.58 -11.31 17.36
C SER A 238 -11.52 -9.92 17.99
N LYS A 239 -11.31 -8.88 17.19
CA LYS A 239 -11.40 -7.47 17.64
C LYS A 239 -12.81 -7.13 18.13
N GLN A 240 -13.86 -7.53 17.41
CA GLN A 240 -15.25 -7.33 17.82
C GLN A 240 -15.57 -8.00 19.18
N ARG A 241 -15.15 -9.25 19.35
CA ARG A 241 -15.30 -9.95 20.64
C ARG A 241 -14.58 -9.21 21.76
N ARG A 242 -13.32 -8.82 21.55
CA ARG A 242 -12.56 -8.05 22.54
C ARG A 242 -13.28 -6.76 22.94
N ILE A 243 -13.80 -6.00 21.98
CA ILE A 243 -14.56 -4.77 22.26
C ILE A 243 -15.83 -5.08 23.05
N SER A 244 -16.57 -6.12 22.68
CA SER A 244 -17.77 -6.57 23.41
C SER A 244 -17.43 -6.98 24.85
N ASP A 245 -16.33 -7.71 25.06
CA ASP A 245 -15.88 -8.14 26.38
C ASP A 245 -15.51 -6.92 27.24
N LEU A 246 -14.82 -5.93 26.67
CA LEU A 246 -14.45 -4.69 27.35
C LEU A 246 -15.69 -3.86 27.73
N GLN A 247 -16.69 -3.80 26.87
CA GLN A 247 -17.97 -3.14 27.16
C GLN A 247 -18.73 -3.86 28.29
N GLN A 248 -18.69 -5.19 28.31
CA GLN A 248 -19.28 -5.97 29.39
C GLN A 248 -18.55 -5.75 30.72
N ILE A 249 -17.21 -5.72 30.70
CA ILE A 249 -16.39 -5.39 31.87
C ILE A 249 -16.72 -3.97 32.38
N ALA A 250 -16.85 -3.01 31.48
CA ALA A 250 -17.25 -1.65 31.85
C ALA A 250 -18.62 -1.60 32.54
N THR A 251 -19.56 -2.48 32.16
CA THR A 251 -20.86 -2.59 32.85
C THR A 251 -20.70 -3.05 34.30
N VAL A 252 -19.80 -4.00 34.56
CA VAL A 252 -19.47 -4.45 35.93
C VAL A 252 -18.80 -3.32 36.73
N TYR A 253 -17.85 -2.63 36.10
CA TYR A 253 -17.20 -1.47 36.71
C TYR A 253 -18.17 -0.31 36.97
N GLY A 254 -19.28 -0.22 36.24
CA GLY A 254 -20.31 0.80 36.47
C GLY A 254 -20.82 0.83 37.92
N SER A 255 -20.80 -0.31 38.63
CA SER A 255 -21.24 -0.43 40.03
C SER A 255 -20.11 -0.40 41.06
N GLU A 256 -18.85 -0.32 40.63
CA GLU A 256 -17.72 -0.28 41.54
C GLU A 256 -17.38 1.15 41.98
N SER A 257 -16.77 1.28 43.17
CA SER A 257 -16.40 2.58 43.70
C SER A 257 -15.28 3.22 42.87
N PRO A 258 -15.30 4.54 42.62
CA PRO A 258 -14.27 5.23 41.84
C PRO A 258 -12.85 5.03 42.38
N SER A 259 -12.72 5.05 43.71
CA SER A 259 -11.44 4.86 44.42
C SER A 259 -10.86 3.46 44.24
N THR A 260 -11.70 2.45 44.03
CA THR A 260 -11.24 1.09 43.67
C THR A 260 -10.83 1.05 42.21
N LEU A 261 -11.70 1.55 41.32
CA LEU A 261 -11.52 1.47 39.88
C LEU A 261 -10.25 2.17 39.41
N ILE A 262 -9.89 3.31 39.99
CA ILE A 262 -8.69 4.03 39.55
C ILE A 262 -7.41 3.19 39.71
N ASN A 263 -7.36 2.23 40.64
CA ASN A 263 -6.22 1.34 40.77
C ASN A 263 -6.13 0.31 39.62
N THR A 264 -7.27 -0.04 39.03
CA THR A 264 -7.38 -1.05 37.96
C THR A 264 -7.32 -0.44 36.57
N ILE A 265 -8.02 0.68 36.35
CA ILE A 265 -8.18 1.34 35.05
C ILE A 265 -7.53 2.73 34.98
N GLY A 266 -6.86 3.19 36.04
CA GLY A 266 -6.13 4.47 36.04
C GLY A 266 -4.69 4.42 35.51
N ASN A 267 -4.30 3.33 34.86
CA ASN A 267 -3.00 3.16 34.23
C ASN A 267 -3.04 2.08 33.14
N THR A 268 -1.96 1.94 32.38
CA THR A 268 -1.84 0.98 31.25
C THR A 268 -1.26 -0.37 31.63
N GLY A 269 -1.21 -0.72 32.92
CA GLY A 269 -0.66 -1.99 33.41
C GLY A 269 -1.55 -3.19 33.12
N THR A 270 -2.87 -3.03 33.23
CA THR A 270 -3.86 -4.10 33.00
C THR A 270 -4.41 -4.08 31.57
N TYR A 271 -4.65 -2.89 31.04
CA TYR A 271 -5.31 -2.65 29.76
C TYR A 271 -4.46 -1.70 28.91
N SER A 272 -4.48 -1.90 27.59
CA SER A 272 -3.88 -0.94 26.67
C SER A 272 -4.64 0.39 26.66
N MET A 273 -4.02 1.46 26.16
CA MET A 273 -4.71 2.75 26.03
C MET A 273 -5.95 2.65 25.10
N ASP A 274 -5.86 1.83 24.06
CA ASP A 274 -7.00 1.51 23.18
C ASP A 274 -8.14 0.81 23.94
N ASP A 275 -7.83 -0.20 24.75
CA ASP A 275 -8.81 -0.92 25.56
C ASP A 275 -9.45 0.01 26.59
N LEU A 276 -8.65 0.86 27.26
CA LEU A 276 -9.14 1.82 28.24
C LEU A 276 -10.09 2.84 27.60
N ALA A 277 -9.78 3.34 26.40
CA ALA A 277 -10.68 4.24 25.69
C ALA A 277 -12.05 3.58 25.42
N VAL A 278 -12.08 2.27 25.16
CA VAL A 278 -13.35 1.51 25.00
C VAL A 278 -14.07 1.38 26.35
N ILE A 279 -13.36 1.03 27.43
CA ILE A 279 -13.95 0.87 28.77
C ILE A 279 -14.55 2.20 29.26
N TYR A 280 -13.77 3.28 29.24
CA TYR A 280 -14.21 4.61 29.69
C TYR A 280 -15.33 5.18 28.82
N LYS A 281 -15.33 4.88 27.51
CA LYS A 281 -16.47 5.21 26.65
C LYS A 281 -17.75 4.48 27.10
N ALA A 282 -17.64 3.19 27.42
CA ALA A 282 -18.77 2.37 27.82
C ALA A 282 -19.30 2.69 29.24
N LEU A 283 -18.43 3.15 30.16
CA LEU A 283 -18.83 3.65 31.48
C LEU A 283 -19.69 4.93 31.40
N GLY A 284 -19.55 5.70 30.31
CA GLY A 284 -20.22 6.96 30.12
C GLY A 284 -19.52 8.14 30.83
N PRO A 285 -19.83 9.38 30.43
CA PRO A 285 -19.04 10.55 30.81
C PRO A 285 -19.04 10.83 32.31
N LYS A 286 -20.19 10.62 32.98
CA LYS A 286 -20.33 10.84 34.43
C LYS A 286 -19.40 9.93 35.25
N LYS A 287 -19.54 8.61 35.10
CA LYS A 287 -18.73 7.64 35.87
C LYS A 287 -17.26 7.72 35.49
N SER A 288 -16.97 7.93 34.20
CA SER A 288 -15.61 8.12 33.71
C SER A 288 -14.94 9.35 34.32
N GLY A 289 -15.63 10.49 34.35
CA GLY A 289 -15.14 11.71 35.01
C GLY A 289 -14.90 11.51 36.50
N GLU A 290 -15.82 10.83 37.19
CA GLU A 290 -15.69 10.50 38.61
C GLU A 290 -14.45 9.64 38.92
N VAL A 291 -14.22 8.58 38.13
CA VAL A 291 -13.04 7.72 38.29
C VAL A 291 -11.76 8.50 38.02
N LEU A 292 -11.71 9.24 36.91
CA LEU A 292 -10.51 10.00 36.51
C LEU A 292 -10.18 11.14 37.48
N ALA A 293 -11.17 11.68 38.21
CA ALA A 293 -10.93 12.68 39.25
C ALA A 293 -10.05 12.13 40.39
N LYS A 294 -10.09 10.82 40.63
CA LYS A 294 -9.23 10.14 41.62
C LYS A 294 -7.81 9.89 41.11
N SER A 295 -7.50 10.22 39.85
CA SER A 295 -6.18 10.02 39.26
C SER A 295 -5.21 11.13 39.66
N ASN A 296 -4.02 10.73 40.12
CA ASN A 296 -2.90 11.66 40.33
C ASN A 296 -2.02 11.81 39.08
N ASN A 297 -2.29 11.07 38.00
CA ASN A 297 -1.49 11.09 36.77
C ASN A 297 -2.21 11.88 35.67
N GLU A 298 -1.88 13.16 35.54
CA GLU A 298 -2.48 14.04 34.55
C GLU A 298 -2.13 13.66 33.10
N SER A 299 -0.91 13.13 32.87
CA SER A 299 -0.51 12.65 31.54
C SER A 299 -1.40 11.50 31.08
N PHE A 300 -1.67 10.55 31.97
CA PHE A 300 -2.57 9.43 31.67
C PHE A 300 -3.97 9.92 31.30
N VAL A 301 -4.52 10.84 32.09
CA VAL A 301 -5.86 11.41 31.84
C VAL A 301 -5.89 12.11 30.47
N PHE A 302 -4.88 12.92 30.18
CA PHE A 302 -4.76 13.62 28.89
C PHE A 302 -4.69 12.65 27.70
N ASP A 303 -3.81 11.65 27.77
CA ASP A 303 -3.62 10.68 26.70
C ASP A 303 -4.88 9.85 26.44
N LEU A 304 -5.57 9.43 27.51
CA LEU A 304 -6.82 8.70 27.43
C LEU A 304 -7.92 9.54 26.77
N VAL A 305 -8.11 10.78 27.22
CA VAL A 305 -9.13 11.68 26.65
C VAL A 305 -8.84 11.98 25.18
N ALA A 306 -7.57 12.24 24.83
CA ALA A 306 -7.16 12.45 23.45
C ALA A 306 -7.45 11.21 22.58
N LYS A 307 -7.19 10.00 23.11
CA LYS A 307 -7.48 8.75 22.41
C LYS A 307 -8.98 8.52 22.24
N MET A 308 -9.79 8.77 23.28
CA MET A 308 -11.25 8.69 23.20
C MET A 308 -11.81 9.63 22.13
N LYS A 309 -11.36 10.89 22.12
CA LYS A 309 -11.75 11.89 21.13
C LYS A 309 -11.41 11.44 19.71
N ALA A 310 -10.19 10.95 19.48
CA ALA A 310 -9.78 10.43 18.18
C ALA A 310 -10.70 9.27 17.71
N ASN A 311 -11.05 8.36 18.62
CA ASN A 311 -11.95 7.24 18.32
C ASN A 311 -13.39 7.70 18.04
N GLU A 312 -13.89 8.74 18.70
CA GLU A 312 -15.23 9.29 18.44
C GLU A 312 -15.33 9.99 17.08
N LEU A 313 -14.34 10.82 16.76
CA LEU A 313 -14.24 11.49 15.47
C LEU A 313 -14.18 10.49 14.32
N LEU A 314 -13.50 9.36 14.52
CA LEU A 314 -13.43 8.25 13.57
C LEU A 314 -14.78 7.57 13.32
N ILE A 315 -15.54 7.28 14.37
CA ILE A 315 -16.78 6.48 14.27
C ILE A 315 -17.97 7.33 13.80
N GLY A 316 -18.07 8.58 14.28
CA GLY A 316 -19.27 9.41 14.10
C GLY A 316 -19.03 10.80 13.57
N GLY A 317 -17.77 11.18 13.28
CA GLY A 317 -17.40 12.52 12.81
C GLY A 317 -17.60 13.63 13.84
N GLN A 318 -17.95 13.28 15.09
CA GLN A 318 -18.29 14.23 16.15
C GLN A 318 -17.74 13.76 17.49
N ASP A 319 -17.36 14.73 18.32
CA ASP A 319 -16.85 14.54 19.67
C ASP A 319 -17.98 14.80 20.66
N LEU A 320 -18.66 13.74 21.13
CA LEU A 320 -19.89 13.85 21.92
C LEU A 320 -19.69 13.48 23.38
N ILE A 321 -18.78 12.54 23.69
CA ILE A 321 -18.59 12.05 25.05
C ILE A 321 -17.48 12.80 25.77
N THR A 322 -16.36 13.11 25.10
CA THR A 322 -15.23 13.73 25.80
C THR A 322 -15.52 15.11 26.41
N PRO A 323 -16.35 16.00 25.83
CA PRO A 323 -16.69 17.27 26.47
C PRO A 323 -17.42 17.09 27.81
N ASP A 324 -18.37 16.15 27.85
CA ASP A 324 -19.12 15.82 29.07
C ASP A 324 -18.25 15.11 30.11
N LEU A 325 -17.35 14.24 29.66
CA LEU A 325 -16.36 13.60 30.53
C LEU A 325 -15.47 14.64 31.18
N LEU A 326 -14.94 15.60 30.43
CA LEU A 326 -14.08 16.66 30.96
C LEU A 326 -14.84 17.57 31.93
N LYS A 327 -16.11 17.89 31.64
CA LYS A 327 -16.98 18.63 32.55
C LYS A 327 -17.20 17.86 33.86
N SER A 328 -17.52 16.56 33.76
CA SER A 328 -17.70 15.69 34.91
C SER A 328 -16.43 15.55 35.75
N LEU A 329 -15.28 15.34 35.10
CA LEU A 329 -13.96 15.28 35.73
C LEU A 329 -13.69 16.54 36.55
N LYS A 330 -13.92 17.72 35.96
CA LYS A 330 -13.74 18.99 36.65
C LYS A 330 -14.61 19.10 37.89
N ILE A 331 -15.91 18.80 37.78
CA ILE A 331 -16.86 18.87 38.90
C ILE A 331 -16.43 17.96 40.05
N TYR A 332 -16.08 16.70 39.75
CA TYR A 332 -15.67 15.75 40.79
C TYR A 332 -14.32 16.11 41.42
N LYS A 333 -13.38 16.65 40.65
CA LYS A 333 -12.10 17.11 41.18
C LYS A 333 -12.28 18.32 42.10
N GLU A 334 -13.09 19.30 41.70
CA GLU A 334 -13.44 20.45 42.55
C GLU A 334 -14.18 20.01 43.83
N PHE A 335 -15.10 19.04 43.72
CA PHE A 335 -15.77 18.48 44.90
C PHE A 335 -14.78 17.83 45.88
N ASP A 336 -13.87 16.99 45.37
CA ASP A 336 -12.86 16.32 46.21
C ASP A 336 -11.91 17.32 46.88
N ASP A 337 -11.46 18.33 46.14
CA ASP A 337 -10.59 19.40 46.66
C ASP A 337 -11.31 20.17 47.78
N ASN A 338 -12.58 20.56 47.57
CA ASN A 338 -13.41 21.23 48.57
C ASN A 338 -13.64 20.36 49.82
N VAL A 339 -13.86 19.04 49.64
CA VAL A 339 -14.00 18.09 50.74
C VAL A 339 -12.72 18.06 51.58
N LEU A 340 -11.55 17.99 50.95
CA LEU A 340 -10.25 17.98 51.64
C LEU A 340 -10.03 19.25 52.46
N GLU A 341 -10.38 20.42 51.92
CA GLU A 341 -10.31 21.68 52.66
C GLU A 341 -11.26 21.68 53.87
N LEU A 342 -12.50 21.21 53.70
CA LEU A 342 -13.49 21.15 54.78
C LEU A 342 -13.10 20.15 55.86
N ILE A 343 -12.47 19.02 55.50
CA ILE A 343 -11.90 18.06 56.46
C ILE A 343 -10.87 18.78 57.34
N ASP A 344 -9.94 19.56 56.76
CA ASP A 344 -8.94 20.29 57.54
C ASP A 344 -9.59 21.31 58.49
N VAL A 345 -10.57 22.08 58.02
CA VAL A 345 -11.29 23.08 58.83
C VAL A 345 -12.07 22.41 59.97
N TYR A 346 -12.88 21.39 59.67
CA TYR A 346 -13.72 20.72 60.66
C TYR A 346 -12.92 19.85 61.62
N SER A 347 -11.74 19.36 61.21
CA SER A 347 -10.83 18.64 62.10
C SER A 347 -10.41 19.48 63.30
N LYS A 348 -10.17 20.79 63.08
CA LYS A 348 -9.72 21.80 64.06
C LYS A 348 -10.86 22.50 64.80
N MET A 349 -12.10 22.30 64.36
CA MET A 349 -13.28 22.96 64.92
C MET A 349 -13.77 22.31 66.22
N ASP A 350 -14.37 23.11 67.10
CA ASP A 350 -15.05 22.63 68.31
C ASP A 350 -16.16 21.61 67.97
N MET A 351 -16.23 20.55 68.79
CA MET A 351 -17.13 19.42 68.56
C MET A 351 -18.61 19.83 68.49
N ASN A 352 -19.06 20.76 69.33
CA ASN A 352 -20.48 21.15 69.33
C ASN A 352 -20.87 21.85 68.03
N ARG A 353 -19.95 22.62 67.44
CA ARG A 353 -20.15 23.25 66.12
C ARG A 353 -20.20 22.22 65.01
N VAL A 354 -19.29 21.23 65.04
CA VAL A 354 -19.28 20.13 64.07
C VAL A 354 -20.59 19.35 64.13
N ILE A 355 -21.09 19.02 65.33
CA ILE A 355 -22.38 18.32 65.51
C ILE A 355 -23.54 19.14 64.93
N ALA A 356 -23.57 20.46 65.17
CA ALA A 356 -24.62 21.33 64.64
C ALA A 356 -24.61 21.38 63.11
N ILE A 357 -23.43 21.45 62.50
CA ILE A 357 -23.26 21.42 61.03
C ILE A 357 -23.73 20.06 60.48
N VAL A 358 -23.26 18.95 61.07
CA VAL A 358 -23.65 17.59 60.64
C VAL A 358 -25.16 17.42 60.67
N ARG A 359 -25.81 17.87 61.75
CA ARG A 359 -27.27 17.80 61.87
C ARG A 359 -27.97 18.58 60.76
N ASN A 360 -27.54 19.81 60.49
CA ASN A 360 -28.17 20.66 59.47
C ASN A 360 -27.98 20.11 58.06
N MET A 361 -26.78 19.63 57.73
CA MET A 361 -26.47 19.09 56.39
C MET A 361 -27.17 17.75 56.14
N MET A 362 -27.27 16.88 57.15
CA MET A 362 -28.04 15.62 57.04
C MET A 362 -29.55 15.85 56.88
N LEU A 363 -30.11 16.92 57.43
CA LEU A 363 -31.53 17.27 57.28
C LEU A 363 -31.85 17.90 55.91
N ASN A 364 -30.83 18.40 55.21
CA ASN A 364 -30.94 19.02 53.90
C ASN A 364 -30.50 18.05 52.79
N ALA A 365 -31.32 17.02 52.53
CA ALA A 365 -31.06 16.03 51.47
C ALA A 365 -31.41 16.52 50.05
N SER A 366 -31.86 17.77 49.89
CA SER A 366 -32.13 18.35 48.57
C SER A 366 -30.82 18.61 47.83
N PRO A 367 -30.77 18.47 46.48
CA PRO A 367 -29.58 18.80 45.72
C PRO A 367 -29.21 20.26 45.95
N SER A 368 -28.02 20.49 46.50
CA SER A 368 -27.48 21.82 46.72
C SER A 368 -27.01 22.41 45.40
N GLU A 369 -26.44 21.57 44.54
CA GLU A 369 -26.02 21.92 43.19
C GLU A 369 -26.38 20.83 42.17
N ILE A 370 -26.86 21.26 41.00
CA ILE A 370 -27.21 20.39 39.88
C ILE A 370 -26.41 20.85 38.67
N TYR A 371 -25.60 19.94 38.14
CA TYR A 371 -24.81 20.16 36.93
C TYR A 371 -25.37 19.29 35.80
N GLU A 372 -25.81 19.94 34.73
CA GLU A 372 -26.31 19.26 33.54
C GLU A 372 -25.17 19.03 32.54
N LEU A 373 -25.00 17.78 32.09
CA LEU A 373 -24.10 17.41 30.98
C LEU A 373 -24.82 17.62 29.64
N ASN A 374 -24.08 17.79 28.54
CA ASN A 374 -24.67 18.03 27.22
C ASN A 374 -25.54 16.85 26.73
N ASN A 375 -25.23 15.64 27.17
CA ASN A 375 -26.03 14.44 26.94
C ASN A 375 -27.32 14.35 27.79
N GLY A 376 -27.63 15.37 28.60
CA GLY A 376 -28.81 15.44 29.47
C GLY A 376 -28.68 14.69 30.80
N GLN A 377 -27.54 14.05 31.08
CA GLN A 377 -27.29 13.45 32.39
C GLN A 377 -27.04 14.54 33.44
N LEU A 378 -27.53 14.30 34.66
CA LEU A 378 -27.36 15.22 35.79
C LEU A 378 -26.33 14.67 36.79
N ILE A 379 -25.42 15.55 37.22
CA ILE A 379 -24.58 15.36 38.39
C ILE A 379 -25.20 16.20 39.50
N THR A 380 -25.60 15.54 40.58
CA THR A 380 -26.24 16.17 41.74
C THR A 380 -25.34 15.99 42.93
N ILE A 381 -25.04 17.09 43.62
CA ILE A 381 -24.28 17.07 44.87
C ILE A 381 -25.17 17.71 45.93
N SER A 382 -25.47 16.98 46.99
CA SER A 382 -26.23 17.46 48.14
C SER A 382 -25.33 17.78 49.33
N ASP A 383 -25.85 18.56 50.28
CA ASP A 383 -25.20 18.78 51.58
C ASP A 383 -24.98 17.45 52.31
N GLU A 384 -25.90 16.50 52.14
CA GLU A 384 -25.77 15.15 52.69
C GLU A 384 -24.56 14.40 52.09
N ASP A 385 -24.38 14.42 50.76
CA ASP A 385 -23.24 13.78 50.10
C ASP A 385 -21.92 14.38 50.60
N LEU A 386 -21.88 15.70 50.72
CA LEU A 386 -20.72 16.44 51.20
C LEU A 386 -20.35 16.06 52.63
N ILE A 387 -21.32 16.05 53.56
CA ILE A 387 -21.03 15.73 54.96
C ILE A 387 -20.69 14.25 55.14
N LEU A 388 -21.31 13.34 54.39
CA LEU A 388 -20.95 11.92 54.41
C LEU A 388 -19.50 11.71 53.98
N GLU A 389 -19.05 12.36 52.90
CA GLU A 389 -17.67 12.25 52.45
C GLU A 389 -16.67 12.77 53.49
N ILE A 390 -16.95 13.94 54.08
CA ILE A 390 -16.11 14.52 55.14
C ILE A 390 -16.02 13.58 56.35
N LEU A 391 -17.16 13.03 56.79
CA LEU A 391 -17.21 12.14 57.94
C LEU A 391 -16.45 10.84 57.72
N THR A 392 -16.38 10.32 56.48
CA THR A 392 -15.59 9.11 56.20
C THR A 392 -14.08 9.30 56.43
N SER A 393 -13.60 10.54 56.47
CA SER A 393 -12.20 10.86 56.75
C SER A 393 -11.92 11.14 58.23
N PHE A 394 -12.94 11.18 59.08
CA PHE A 394 -12.75 11.45 60.51
C PHE A 394 -12.29 10.22 61.30
N PRO A 395 -11.51 10.41 62.38
CA PRO A 395 -11.21 9.36 63.34
C PRO A 395 -12.48 8.74 63.95
N ARG A 396 -12.44 7.44 64.21
CA ARG A 396 -13.61 6.67 64.70
C ARG A 396 -14.18 7.19 66.02
N ASP A 397 -13.32 7.67 66.92
CA ASP A 397 -13.71 8.28 68.19
C ASP A 397 -14.46 9.60 67.98
N LYS A 398 -14.05 10.41 66.99
CA LYS A 398 -14.75 11.64 66.62
C LYS A 398 -16.12 11.34 66.03
N ILE A 399 -16.22 10.35 65.14
CA ILE A 399 -17.50 9.87 64.57
C ILE A 399 -18.43 9.36 65.68
N ALA A 400 -17.92 8.55 66.62
CA ALA A 400 -18.72 8.03 67.74
C ALA A 400 -19.28 9.15 68.63
N GLN A 401 -18.47 10.18 68.92
CA GLN A 401 -18.93 11.36 69.67
C GLN A 401 -20.04 12.11 68.93
N ILE A 402 -19.88 12.30 67.61
CA ILE A 402 -20.92 12.92 66.76
C ILE A 402 -22.21 12.09 66.82
N LEU A 403 -22.14 10.77 66.56
CA LEU A 403 -23.29 9.88 66.57
C LEU A 403 -24.02 9.83 67.91
N SER A 404 -23.28 9.88 69.03
CA SER A 404 -23.86 9.89 70.38
C SER A 404 -24.59 11.19 70.74
N SER A 405 -24.32 12.28 69.98
CA SER A 405 -24.88 13.61 70.21
C SER A 405 -26.01 13.96 69.25
N LEU A 406 -26.29 13.11 68.27
CA LEU A 406 -27.45 13.19 67.37
C LEU A 406 -28.65 12.47 67.99
N ASP A 407 -29.86 12.82 67.57
CA ASP A 407 -31.04 12.03 67.97
C ASP A 407 -31.00 10.62 67.37
N GLN A 408 -31.83 9.74 67.93
CA GLN A 408 -31.84 8.32 67.58
C GLN A 408 -32.10 8.07 66.09
N THR A 409 -32.93 8.90 65.45
CA THR A 409 -33.28 8.76 64.03
C THR A 409 -32.10 9.12 63.13
N LEU A 410 -31.54 10.34 63.32
CA LEU A 410 -30.39 10.84 62.56
C LEU A 410 -29.14 9.97 62.79
N SER A 411 -28.90 9.54 64.03
CA SER A 411 -27.77 8.67 64.38
C SER A 411 -27.88 7.31 63.69
N SER A 412 -29.08 6.71 63.67
CA SER A 412 -29.32 5.44 62.97
C SER A 412 -29.19 5.58 61.45
N GLU A 413 -29.67 6.68 60.87
CA GLU A 413 -29.57 6.94 59.44
C GLU A 413 -28.12 7.14 59.01
N LEU A 414 -27.38 8.02 59.71
CA LEU A 414 -25.98 8.29 59.44
C LEU A 414 -25.13 7.02 59.59
N THR A 415 -25.38 6.22 60.63
CA THR A 415 -24.70 4.92 60.81
C THR A 415 -24.93 4.00 59.62
N ARG A 416 -26.18 3.89 59.15
CA ARG A 416 -26.52 3.08 57.98
C ARG A 416 -25.79 3.58 56.73
N LYS A 417 -25.78 4.89 56.48
CA LYS A 417 -25.14 5.47 55.28
C LYS A 417 -23.61 5.34 55.30
N LEU A 418 -22.98 5.47 56.47
CA LEU A 418 -21.53 5.26 56.62
C LEU A 418 -21.11 3.78 56.55
N ALA A 419 -22.02 2.85 56.88
CA ALA A 419 -21.74 1.41 56.87
C ALA A 419 -22.03 0.72 55.53
N LEU A 420 -22.87 1.31 54.68
CA LEU A 420 -23.20 0.75 53.38
C LEU A 420 -22.07 1.05 52.36
N PRO A 421 -21.82 0.14 51.40
CA PRO A 421 -20.91 0.43 50.29
C PRO A 421 -21.42 1.66 49.52
N LYS A 422 -20.54 2.62 49.26
CA LYS A 422 -20.85 3.75 48.37
C LYS A 422 -21.13 3.17 46.97
N GLN A 423 -22.35 3.33 46.47
CA GLN A 423 -22.79 2.84 45.15
C GLN A 423 -22.29 3.75 44.03
#